data_AF-A0A0G1B5X6-F1
#
_entry.id   AF-A0A0G1B5X6-F1
#
_cell.length_a   1.000
_cell.length_b   1.000
_cell.length_c   1.000
_cell.angle_alpha   90.00
_cell.angle_beta   90.00
_cell.angle_gamma   90.00
#
_symmetry.space_group_name_H-M   'P 1'
#
loop_
_entity.id
_entity.type
_entity.pdbx_description
1 polymer ?
#
loop_
_entity_poly.entity_id
_entity_poly.type
_entity_poly.pdbx_seq_one_letter_code
_entity_poly.pdbx_strand_id
1 'polypeptide(L)'
;MHPALVRTINSTQTCRIGAVLVGTTFWVLVNTFHDATITVEVPICFYNTDTTTISAPEKVRITLSGRRADLKALNFTQLAAHIDASTLKKSNTSIPSISSTPSIPTILSEKHLLLPRSIKLVNYYPTNLILSVQHKELAREESTGVPTDKLSQK
;
A
#
# COMPACT_ATOMS: atom_id res chain seq x y z
N MET A 1 -59.64 -20.91 41.64
CA MET A 1 -58.30 -20.84 41.01
C MET A 1 -58.48 -20.29 39.59
N HIS A 2 -58.08 -19.04 39.35
CA HIS A 2 -58.43 -18.29 38.13
C HIS A 2 -57.35 -18.44 37.03
N PRO A 3 -57.63 -19.10 35.89
CA PRO A 3 -56.68 -19.29 34.79
C PRO A 3 -56.37 -18.01 33.98
N ALA A 4 -57.01 -16.88 34.29
CA ALA A 4 -56.85 -15.63 33.56
C ALA A 4 -55.52 -14.90 33.88
N LEU A 5 -54.95 -15.09 35.06
CA LEU A 5 -53.74 -14.38 35.50
C LEU A 5 -52.44 -14.95 34.91
N VAL A 6 -52.44 -16.21 34.48
CA VAL A 6 -51.23 -16.86 33.93
C VAL A 6 -50.93 -16.39 32.50
N ARG A 7 -51.94 -15.93 31.75
CA ARG A 7 -51.75 -15.49 30.35
C ARG A 7 -51.08 -14.13 30.21
N THR A 8 -51.20 -13.23 31.19
CA THR A 8 -50.63 -11.87 31.09
C THR A 8 -49.13 -11.82 31.41
N ILE A 9 -48.61 -12.80 32.15
CA ILE A 9 -47.18 -12.84 32.52
C ILE A 9 -46.30 -13.25 31.32
N ASN A 10 -46.79 -14.13 30.46
CA ASN A 10 -46.02 -14.63 29.31
C ASN A 10 -45.83 -13.61 28.18
N SER A 11 -46.74 -12.65 27.98
CA SER A 11 -46.60 -11.68 26.86
C SER A 11 -45.56 -10.57 27.13
N THR A 12 -45.33 -10.23 28.40
CA THR A 12 -44.39 -9.18 28.77
C THR A 12 -42.93 -9.63 28.66
N GLN A 13 -42.66 -10.91 28.93
CA GLN A 13 -41.31 -11.48 28.80
C GLN A 13 -40.88 -11.62 27.34
N THR A 14 -41.76 -12.06 26.45
CA THR A 14 -41.46 -12.19 25.02
C THR A 14 -41.21 -10.84 24.37
N CYS A 15 -41.94 -9.79 24.76
CA CYS A 15 -41.72 -8.42 24.30
C CYS A 15 -40.32 -7.91 24.69
N ARG A 16 -39.85 -8.18 25.92
CA ARG A 16 -38.51 -7.78 26.39
C ARG A 16 -37.40 -8.47 25.60
N ILE A 17 -37.51 -9.78 25.39
CA ILE A 17 -36.53 -10.55 24.60
C ILE A 17 -36.49 -10.03 23.16
N GLY A 18 -37.67 -9.80 22.56
CA GLY A 18 -37.78 -9.22 21.22
C GLY A 18 -37.10 -7.85 21.12
N ALA A 19 -37.32 -6.96 22.09
CA ALA A 19 -36.68 -5.65 22.12
C ALA A 19 -35.15 -5.73 22.20
N VAL A 20 -34.61 -6.66 23.00
CA VAL A 20 -33.16 -6.90 23.10
C VAL A 20 -32.59 -7.42 21.78
N LEU A 21 -33.27 -8.36 21.13
CA LEU A 21 -32.84 -8.88 19.83
C LEU A 21 -32.84 -7.78 18.76
N VAL A 22 -33.93 -7.02 18.64
CA VAL A 22 -34.04 -5.91 17.69
C VAL A 22 -32.96 -4.87 17.95
N GLY A 23 -32.79 -4.44 19.20
CA GLY A 23 -31.75 -3.47 19.57
C GLY A 23 -30.34 -3.96 19.24
N THR A 24 -30.04 -5.23 19.53
CA THR A 24 -28.72 -5.83 19.24
C THR A 24 -28.48 -5.93 17.73
N THR A 25 -29.46 -6.38 16.96
CA THR A 25 -29.34 -6.46 15.49
C THR A 25 -29.18 -5.08 14.85
N PHE A 26 -29.95 -4.08 15.32
CA PHE A 26 -29.84 -2.72 14.85
C PHE A 26 -28.47 -2.12 15.18
N TRP A 27 -27.96 -2.36 16.38
CA TRP A 27 -26.62 -1.92 16.79
C TRP A 27 -25.52 -2.52 15.91
N VAL A 28 -25.59 -3.83 15.65
CA VAL A 28 -24.64 -4.51 14.76
C VAL A 28 -24.74 -3.94 13.34
N LEU A 29 -25.95 -3.67 12.84
CA LEU A 29 -26.17 -3.14 11.52
C LEU A 29 -25.54 -1.74 11.37
N VAL A 30 -25.81 -0.83 12.31
CA VAL A 30 -25.21 0.52 12.31
C VAL A 30 -23.69 0.45 12.37
N ASN A 31 -23.13 -0.38 13.25
CA ASN A 31 -21.68 -0.54 13.38
C ASN A 31 -21.01 -1.13 12.11
N THR A 32 -21.77 -1.79 11.24
CA THR A 32 -21.26 -2.36 9.98
C THR A 32 -21.19 -1.33 8.86
N PHE A 33 -21.99 -0.26 8.91
CA PHE A 33 -22.11 0.70 7.81
C PHE A 33 -21.15 1.89 7.87
N HIS A 34 -20.42 2.06 8.97
CA HIS A 34 -19.47 3.15 9.06
C HIS A 34 -18.13 2.78 8.41
N ASP A 35 -17.68 3.66 7.50
CA ASP A 35 -16.30 3.64 7.04
C ASP A 35 -15.38 3.96 8.22
N ALA A 36 -14.40 3.10 8.42
CA ALA A 36 -13.34 3.31 9.39
C ALA A 36 -12.09 3.82 8.66
N THR A 37 -11.24 4.54 9.39
CA THR A 37 -9.92 4.96 8.91
C THR A 37 -8.83 4.27 9.73
N ILE A 38 -7.75 3.89 9.06
CA ILE A 38 -6.56 3.34 9.71
C ILE A 38 -5.32 3.95 9.09
N THR A 39 -4.33 4.24 9.94
CA THR A 39 -3.02 4.73 9.51
C THR A 39 -1.98 3.65 9.72
N VAL A 40 -1.24 3.31 8.67
CA VAL A 40 -0.23 2.26 8.67
C VAL A 40 1.04 2.74 7.96
N GLU A 41 2.20 2.28 8.42
CA GLU A 41 3.47 2.52 7.74
C GLU A 41 3.77 1.35 6.81
N VAL A 42 3.98 1.66 5.53
CA VAL A 42 4.25 0.65 4.49
C VAL A 42 5.62 0.90 3.87
N PRO A 43 6.39 -0.15 3.56
CA PRO A 43 7.65 -0.01 2.84
C PRO A 43 7.42 0.44 1.41
N ILE A 44 8.39 1.16 0.85
CA ILE A 44 8.42 1.51 -0.58
C ILE A 44 9.27 0.48 -1.33
N CYS A 45 8.71 -0.10 -2.38
CA CYS A 45 9.36 -1.09 -3.23
C CYS A 45 9.46 -0.56 -4.67
N PHE A 46 10.66 -0.63 -5.23
CA PHE A 46 10.90 -0.26 -6.63
C PHE A 46 11.04 -1.52 -7.48
N TYR A 47 10.47 -1.50 -8.68
CA TYR A 47 10.65 -2.54 -9.69
C TYR A 47 11.18 -1.93 -10.99
N ASN A 48 11.79 -2.74 -11.87
CA ASN A 48 12.48 -2.32 -13.10
C ASN A 48 13.74 -1.46 -12.88
N THR A 49 14.57 -1.80 -11.88
CA THR A 49 15.73 -1.01 -11.42
C THR A 49 17.07 -1.33 -12.13
N ASP A 50 17.06 -2.06 -13.25
CA ASP A 50 18.26 -2.72 -13.81
C ASP A 50 19.47 -1.82 -14.08
N THR A 51 19.26 -0.54 -14.37
CA THR A 51 20.33 0.41 -14.76
C THR A 51 20.48 1.60 -13.82
N THR A 52 19.72 1.64 -12.72
CA THR A 52 19.62 2.83 -11.87
C THR A 52 19.57 2.45 -10.41
N THR A 53 20.41 3.09 -9.60
CA THR A 53 20.31 3.05 -8.14
C THR A 53 19.40 4.20 -7.69
N ILE A 54 18.35 3.86 -6.93
CA ILE A 54 17.34 4.81 -6.46
C ILE A 54 17.53 4.99 -4.95
N SER A 55 17.63 6.23 -4.51
CA SER A 55 17.59 6.62 -3.10
C SER A 55 16.24 7.26 -2.79
N ALA A 56 15.57 6.75 -1.76
CA ALA A 56 14.23 7.13 -1.36
C ALA A 56 14.02 6.86 0.15
N PRO A 57 12.99 7.46 0.77
CA PRO A 57 12.55 7.04 2.10
C PRO A 57 12.16 5.55 2.10
N GLU A 58 12.55 4.82 3.14
CA GLU A 58 12.27 3.38 3.24
C GLU A 58 10.79 3.08 3.46
N LYS A 59 10.09 3.96 4.20
CA LYS A 59 8.69 3.78 4.60
C LYS A 59 7.88 5.06 4.35
N VAL A 60 6.60 4.86 4.03
CA VAL A 60 5.60 5.93 3.91
C VAL A 60 4.42 5.59 4.81
N ARG A 61 3.91 6.60 5.51
CA ARG A 61 2.72 6.46 6.35
C ARG A 61 1.49 6.74 5.51
N ILE A 62 0.61 5.78 5.35
CA ILE A 62 -0.62 5.91 4.56
C ILE A 62 -1.84 5.84 5.48
N THR A 63 -2.87 6.61 5.16
CA THR A 63 -4.18 6.55 5.81
C THR A 63 -5.17 5.96 4.82
N LEU A 64 -5.74 4.82 5.19
CA LEU A 64 -6.71 4.09 4.40
C LEU A 64 -8.11 4.30 4.99
N SER A 65 -9.13 4.37 4.14
CA SER A 65 -10.53 4.30 4.54
C SER A 65 -11.23 3.12 3.89
N GLY A 66 -12.18 2.54 4.61
CA GLY A 66 -13.03 1.49 4.06
C GLY A 66 -13.87 0.83 5.15
N ARG A 67 -14.61 -0.20 4.77
CA ARG A 67 -15.41 -0.97 5.73
C ARG A 67 -14.50 -1.63 6.76
N ARG A 68 -14.93 -1.62 8.02
CA ARG A 68 -14.16 -2.19 9.13
C ARG A 68 -13.79 -3.67 8.92
N ALA A 69 -14.70 -4.45 8.33
CA ALA A 69 -14.45 -5.85 8.00
C ALA A 69 -13.33 -6.01 6.96
N ASP A 70 -13.34 -5.16 5.92
CA ASP A 70 -12.37 -5.21 4.83
C ASP A 70 -10.98 -4.74 5.30
N LEU A 71 -10.92 -3.66 6.09
CA LEU A 71 -9.68 -3.19 6.71
C LEU A 71 -9.08 -4.25 7.64
N LYS A 72 -9.91 -5.02 8.34
CA LYS A 72 -9.44 -6.12 9.22
C LYS A 72 -8.93 -7.34 8.41
N ALA A 73 -9.49 -7.58 7.24
CA ALA A 73 -9.07 -8.66 6.35
C ALA A 73 -7.77 -8.34 5.60
N LEU A 74 -7.38 -7.06 5.50
CA LEU A 74 -6.17 -6.63 4.83
C LEU A 74 -4.92 -7.11 5.59
N ASN A 75 -4.00 -7.78 4.89
CA ASN A 75 -2.72 -8.18 5.48
C ASN A 75 -1.70 -7.02 5.43
N PHE A 76 -1.64 -6.24 6.52
CA PHE A 76 -0.73 -5.09 6.62
C PHE A 76 0.76 -5.46 6.51
N THR A 77 1.15 -6.71 6.81
CA THR A 77 2.56 -7.14 6.71
C THR A 77 3.04 -7.31 5.27
N GLN A 78 2.11 -7.59 4.35
CA GLN A 78 2.39 -7.74 2.92
C GLN A 78 2.08 -6.48 2.12
N LEU A 79 1.56 -5.44 2.77
CA LEU A 79 1.20 -4.19 2.11
C LEU A 79 2.47 -3.36 1.86
N ALA A 80 2.72 -3.03 0.60
CA ALA A 80 3.85 -2.21 0.18
C ALA A 80 3.44 -1.21 -0.91
N ALA A 81 4.17 -0.10 -1.02
CA ALA A 81 4.01 0.88 -2.09
C ALA A 81 4.94 0.53 -3.26
N HIS A 82 4.37 0.04 -4.37
CA HIS A 82 5.08 -0.37 -5.57
C HIS A 82 5.23 0.80 -6.54
N ILE A 83 6.47 1.18 -6.85
CA ILE A 83 6.80 2.27 -7.77
C ILE A 83 7.61 1.74 -8.96
N ASP A 84 7.16 2.05 -10.17
CA ASP A 84 7.86 1.68 -11.40
C ASP A 84 9.07 2.59 -11.65
N ALA A 85 10.28 2.06 -11.51
CA ALA A 85 11.50 2.81 -11.78
C ALA A 85 11.66 3.20 -13.26
N SER A 86 10.98 2.51 -14.19
CA SER A 86 11.06 2.84 -15.62
C SER A 86 10.44 4.20 -15.95
N THR A 87 9.44 4.63 -15.17
CA THR A 87 8.78 5.93 -15.34
C THR A 87 9.71 7.09 -14.99
N LEU A 88 10.63 6.88 -14.06
CA LEU A 88 11.63 7.87 -13.63
C LEU A 88 12.67 8.14 -14.71
N LYS A 89 12.97 7.16 -15.58
CA LYS A 89 13.92 7.34 -16.69
C LYS A 89 13.37 8.27 -17.76
N LYS A 90 12.07 8.15 -18.06
CA LYS A 90 11.41 8.90 -19.15
C LYS A 90 11.36 10.41 -18.88
N SER A 91 11.22 10.84 -17.62
CA SER A 91 11.12 12.27 -17.32
C SER A 91 12.43 13.03 -17.48
N ASN A 92 13.59 12.35 -17.55
CA ASN A 92 14.90 12.98 -17.62
C ASN A 92 15.40 13.27 -19.05
N THR A 93 14.58 13.01 -20.08
CA THR A 93 15.01 13.07 -21.49
C THR A 93 15.25 14.51 -22.00
N SER A 94 14.98 15.56 -21.22
CA SER A 94 15.07 16.96 -21.69
C SER A 94 15.94 17.89 -20.85
N ILE A 95 16.64 17.40 -19.82
CA ILE A 95 17.55 18.24 -19.03
C ILE A 95 19.00 17.83 -19.32
N PRO A 96 19.82 18.69 -19.95
CA PRO A 96 21.23 18.41 -20.19
C PRO A 96 21.90 18.09 -18.86
N SER A 97 22.46 16.88 -18.81
CA SER A 97 23.20 16.31 -17.69
C SER A 97 24.44 17.16 -17.38
N ILE A 98 24.31 18.07 -16.41
CA ILE A 98 25.42 18.78 -15.78
C ILE A 98 25.30 18.63 -14.26
N SER A 99 25.68 17.46 -13.76
CA SER A 99 26.14 17.21 -12.38
C SER A 99 25.19 17.40 -11.17
N SER A 100 23.88 17.65 -11.33
CA SER A 100 22.94 17.64 -10.19
C SER A 100 22.11 16.36 -10.17
N THR A 101 22.13 15.64 -9.04
CA THR A 101 21.28 14.45 -8.83
C THR A 101 19.82 14.83 -9.05
N PRO A 102 19.13 14.32 -10.08
CA PRO A 102 17.76 14.72 -10.36
C PRO A 102 16.85 14.22 -9.23
N SER A 103 16.26 15.18 -8.51
CA SER A 103 15.24 14.92 -7.50
C SER A 103 13.87 14.92 -8.17
N ILE A 104 13.24 13.76 -8.31
CA ILE A 104 11.95 13.62 -8.98
C ILE A 104 10.85 13.54 -7.92
N PRO A 105 9.92 14.51 -7.85
CA PRO A 105 8.77 14.41 -6.97
C PRO A 105 7.82 13.33 -7.49
N THR A 106 7.51 12.35 -6.66
CA THR A 106 6.58 11.26 -7.00
C THR A 106 5.34 11.32 -6.11
N ILE A 107 4.17 11.29 -6.75
CA ILE A 107 2.87 11.29 -6.07
C ILE A 107 2.42 9.83 -5.91
N LEU A 108 2.15 9.42 -4.67
CA LEU A 108 1.61 8.10 -4.38
C LEU A 108 0.11 8.07 -4.75
N SER A 109 -0.31 7.01 -5.44
CA SER A 109 -1.68 6.79 -5.92
C SER A 109 -2.12 5.39 -5.51
N GLU A 110 -3.43 5.14 -5.45
CA GLU A 110 -4.02 3.84 -5.08
C GLU A 110 -3.47 2.68 -5.91
N LYS A 111 -3.16 2.92 -7.20
CA LYS A 111 -2.58 1.92 -8.10
C LYS A 111 -1.21 1.39 -7.63
N HIS A 112 -0.47 2.18 -6.84
CA HIS A 112 0.83 1.78 -6.31
C HIS A 112 0.70 0.86 -5.09
N LEU A 113 -0.45 0.85 -4.40
CA LEU A 113 -0.64 0.10 -3.15
C LEU A 113 -1.36 -1.25 -3.37
N LEU A 114 -1.77 -1.57 -4.59
CA LEU A 114 -2.49 -2.80 -4.96
C LEU A 114 -3.70 -3.09 -4.04
N LEU A 115 -4.40 -2.03 -3.62
CA LEU A 115 -5.52 -2.14 -2.68
C LEU A 115 -6.76 -2.77 -3.32
N PRO A 116 -7.56 -3.54 -2.55
CA PRO A 116 -8.90 -3.93 -2.97
C PRO A 116 -9.78 -2.70 -3.24
N ARG A 117 -10.75 -2.82 -4.17
CA ARG A 117 -11.64 -1.71 -4.55
C ARG A 117 -12.47 -1.11 -3.42
N SER A 118 -12.65 -1.84 -2.31
CA SER A 118 -13.43 -1.38 -1.15
C SER A 118 -12.60 -0.53 -0.17
N ILE A 119 -11.28 -0.45 -0.35
CA ILE A 119 -10.37 0.31 0.49
C ILE A 119 -9.79 1.45 -0.35
N LYS A 120 -9.87 2.68 0.16
CA LYS A 120 -9.41 3.88 -0.52
C LYS A 120 -8.21 4.48 0.20
N LEU A 121 -7.31 5.11 -0.56
CA LEU A 121 -6.23 5.90 0.01
C LEU A 121 -6.75 7.30 0.30
N VAL A 122 -6.79 7.69 1.57
CA VAL A 122 -7.27 9.02 1.99
C VAL A 122 -6.13 10.03 1.96
N ASN A 123 -4.99 9.67 2.55
CA ASN A 123 -3.84 10.55 2.67
C ASN A 123 -2.57 9.72 2.84
N TYR A 124 -1.41 10.34 2.62
CA TYR A 124 -0.11 9.76 2.93
C TYR A 124 0.91 10.83 3.32
N TYR A 125 1.90 10.40 4.10
CA TYR A 125 2.99 11.24 4.60
C TYR A 125 4.33 10.51 4.44
N PRO A 126 5.34 11.17 3.85
CA PRO A 126 5.32 12.53 3.30
C PRO A 126 4.51 12.62 2.00
N THR A 127 3.84 13.76 1.76
CA THR A 127 3.00 13.99 0.56
C THR A 127 3.83 14.12 -0.72
N ASN A 128 5.06 14.63 -0.61
CA ASN A 128 6.00 14.72 -1.72
C ASN A 128 7.15 13.73 -1.47
N LEU A 129 7.13 12.59 -2.16
CA LEU A 129 8.24 11.64 -2.12
C LEU A 129 9.32 12.15 -3.06
N ILE A 130 10.46 12.54 -2.48
CA ILE A 130 11.64 12.97 -3.23
C ILE A 130 12.50 11.75 -3.51
N LEU A 131 12.62 11.38 -4.78
CA LEU A 131 13.46 10.26 -5.23
C LEU A 131 14.73 10.81 -5.87
N SER A 132 15.88 10.27 -5.51
CA SER A 132 17.16 10.56 -6.16
C SER A 132 17.58 9.35 -7.00
N VAL A 133 17.81 9.57 -8.29
CA VAL A 133 18.17 8.50 -9.23
C VAL A 133 19.62 8.71 -9.67
N GLN A 134 20.45 7.70 -9.47
CA GLN A 134 21.81 7.65 -9.99
C GLN A 134 21.89 6.55 -11.05
N HIS A 135 22.43 6.89 -12.23
CA HIS A 135 22.64 5.90 -13.28
C HIS A 135 23.81 5.02 -12.88
N LYS A 136 23.59 3.71 -12.80
CA LYS A 136 24.69 2.77 -12.61
C LYS A 136 25.39 2.69 -13.97
N GLU A 137 26.45 3.46 -14.13
CA GLU A 137 27.36 3.27 -15.25
C GLU A 137 27.90 1.85 -15.10
N LEU A 138 27.39 0.96 -15.94
CA LEU A 138 27.92 -0.38 -16.07
C LEU A 138 29.34 -0.16 -16.55
N ALA A 139 30.28 -0.15 -15.59
CA ALA A 139 31.70 -0.25 -15.89
C ALA A 139 31.78 -1.42 -16.84
N ARG A 140 32.03 -1.11 -18.11
CA ARG A 140 32.36 -2.09 -19.12
C ARG A 140 33.54 -2.82 -18.50
N GLU A 141 33.31 -4.01 -17.96
CA GLU A 141 34.33 -5.04 -17.89
C GLU A 141 34.60 -5.39 -19.35
N GLU A 142 35.29 -4.47 -20.02
CA GLU A 142 35.98 -4.70 -21.26
C GLU A 142 37.03 -5.73 -20.88
N SER A 143 36.65 -7.00 -21.11
CA SER A 143 37.52 -8.14 -21.09
C SER A 143 38.64 -7.87 -22.08
N THR A 144 39.66 -7.13 -21.64
CA THR A 144 41.01 -7.13 -22.19
C THR A 144 41.67 -8.45 -21.82
N GLY A 145 40.98 -9.55 -22.12
CA GLY A 145 41.51 -10.90 -22.16
C GLY A 145 41.84 -11.23 -23.60
N VAL A 146 42.84 -10.54 -24.16
CA VAL A 146 43.57 -11.06 -25.32
C VAL A 146 44.75 -11.85 -24.76
N PRO A 147 44.67 -13.18 -24.58
CA PRO A 147 45.85 -13.99 -24.47
C PRO A 147 46.49 -14.02 -25.86
N THR A 148 47.41 -13.09 -26.07
CA THR A 148 48.33 -13.12 -27.20
C THR A 148 49.40 -14.15 -26.87
N ASP A 149 49.06 -15.45 -26.90
CA ASP A 149 50.07 -16.48 -26.75
C ASP A 149 50.65 -16.88 -28.10
N LYS A 150 51.96 -16.72 -28.13
CA LYS A 150 52.78 -16.59 -29.32
C LYS A 150 53.00 -17.96 -29.94
N LEU A 151 52.84 -17.97 -31.26
CA LEU A 151 53.65 -18.69 -32.23
C LEU A 151 55.06 -18.98 -31.66
N SER A 152 55.32 -20.21 -31.25
CA SER A 152 56.68 -20.70 -31.01
C SER A 152 57.06 -21.57 -32.19
N GLN A 153 57.87 -20.99 -33.08
CA GLN A 153 58.63 -21.70 -34.10
C GLN A 153 59.73 -22.52 -33.42
N LYS A 154 59.78 -23.82 -33.71
CA LYS A 154 61.04 -24.54 -33.95
C LYS A 154 60.79 -25.80 -34.75
#